data_AF-A0A9W6ZZV4-F1
#
_entry.id   AF-A0A9W6ZZV4-F1
#
_cell.length_a   1.000
_cell.length_b   1.000
_cell.length_c   1.000
_cell.angle_alpha   90.00
_cell.angle_beta   90.00
_cell.angle_gamma   90.00
#
_symmetry.space_group_name_H-M   'P 1'
#
loop_
_entity.id
_entity.type
_entity.pdbx_description
1 polymer ?
#
loop_
_entity_poly.entity_id
_entity_poly.type
_entity_poly.pdbx_seq_one_letter_code
_entity_poly.pdbx_strand_id
1 'polypeptide(L)' 'MQNAACKKGMNLSAIFNLVHGANMAKRDPTTGEFIKRADGKIIKPAGWKAPDVEGEVVRQDAEGSFE' A
#
# COMPACT_ATOMS: atom_id res chain seq x y z
N MET A 1 12.81 2.75 8.87
CA MET A 1 11.98 3.31 7.78
C MET A 1 11.66 4.80 7.97
N GLN A 2 11.14 5.24 9.12
CA GLN A 2 10.82 6.67 9.35
C GLN A 2 12.00 7.62 9.08
N ASN A 3 13.19 7.35 9.63
CA ASN A 3 14.40 8.15 9.36
C ASN A 3 14.74 8.26 7.86
N ALA A 4 14.60 7.16 7.10
CA ALA A 4 14.86 7.17 5.66
C ALA A 4 13.84 8.03 4.90
N ALA A 5 12.56 7.96 5.27
CA ALA A 5 11.52 8.80 4.67
C ALA A 5 11.72 10.28 5.02
N CYS A 6 12.03 10.62 6.28
CA CYS A 6 12.32 11.98 6.71
C CYS A 6 13.50 12.58 5.92
N LYS A 7 14.59 11.83 5.73
CA LYS A 7 15.74 12.25 4.92
C LYS A 7 15.42 12.52 3.45
N LYS A 8 14.27 12.05 2.97
CA LYS A 8 13.78 12.22 1.60
C LYS A 8 12.57 13.14 1.52
N GLY A 9 12.18 13.80 2.62
CA GLY A 9 11.04 14.69 2.66
C GLY A 9 9.69 14.01 2.40
N MET A 10 9.62 12.68 2.49
CA MET A 10 8.44 11.91 2.09
C MET A 10 7.41 11.85 3.23
N ASN A 11 6.15 12.06 2.90
CA ASN A 11 5.04 11.75 3.79
C ASN A 11 4.78 10.25 3.78
N LEU A 12 5.46 9.58 4.70
CA LEU A 12 5.39 8.13 4.87
C LEU A 12 3.99 7.66 5.27
N SER A 13 3.20 8.50 5.95
CA SER A 13 1.84 8.13 6.36
C SER A 13 0.91 7.96 5.16
N ALA A 14 1.00 8.85 4.17
CA ALA A 14 0.24 8.73 2.91
C ALA A 14 0.59 7.43 2.17
N ILE A 15 1.90 7.16 2.01
CA ILE A 15 2.40 5.92 1.39
C ILE A 15 1.94 4.68 2.16
N PHE A 16 2.01 4.72 3.49
CA PHE A 16 1.58 3.62 4.35
C PHE A 16 0.09 3.34 4.19
N ASN A 17 -0.75 4.36 4.12
CA ASN A 17 -2.19 4.22 3.94
C ASN A 17 -2.53 3.53 2.60
N LEU A 18 -1.83 3.88 1.50
CA LEU A 18 -2.01 3.22 0.21
C LEU A 18 -1.66 1.73 0.28
N VAL A 19 -0.48 1.41 0.83
CA VAL A 19 -0.05 0.01 0.98
C VAL A 19 -0.97 -0.77 1.91
N HIS A 20 -1.41 -0.16 3.00
CA HIS A 20 -2.35 -0.77 3.93
C HIS A 20 -3.70 -1.04 3.26
N GLY A 21 -4.27 -0.07 2.53
CA GLY A 21 -5.50 -0.26 1.76
C GLY A 21 -5.39 -1.41 0.76
N ALA A 22 -4.30 -1.49 0.01
CA ALA A 22 -4.06 -2.60 -0.92
C ALA A 22 -3.88 -3.94 -0.19
N ASN A 23 -3.29 -3.96 1.00
CA ASN A 23 -3.20 -5.18 1.81
C ASN A 23 -4.59 -5.64 2.29
N MET A 24 -5.44 -4.72 2.73
CA MET A 24 -6.81 -5.06 3.16
C MET A 24 -7.68 -5.50 1.99
N ALA A 25 -7.44 -4.98 0.78
CA ALA A 25 -8.07 -5.44 -0.46
C ALA A 25 -7.67 -6.87 -0.85
N LYS A 26 -6.72 -7.53 -0.17
CA LYS A 26 -6.45 -8.97 -0.34
C LYS A 26 -7.54 -9.86 0.26
N ARG A 27 -8.49 -9.29 0.99
CA ARG A 27 -9.68 -10.00 1.46
C ARG A 27 -10.50 -10.43 0.25
N ASP A 28 -10.81 -11.72 0.15
CA ASP A 28 -11.61 -12.25 -0.93
C ASP A 28 -13.02 -11.62 -0.89
N PRO A 29 -13.51 -11.05 -2.01
CA PRO A 29 -14.79 -10.35 -2.04
C PRO A 29 -16.01 -11.29 -1.98
N THR A 30 -15.84 -12.56 -2.31
CA THR A 30 -16.89 -13.58 -2.30
C THR A 30 -17.02 -14.22 -0.91
N THR A 31 -15.90 -14.56 -0.27
CA THR A 31 -15.91 -15.25 1.04
C THR A 31 -15.75 -14.29 2.22
N GLY A 32 -15.13 -13.13 2.00
CA GLY A 32 -14.74 -12.23 3.08
C GLY A 32 -13.54 -12.76 3.90
N GLU A 33 -12.78 -13.71 3.39
CA GLU A 33 -11.63 -14.25 4.11
C GLU A 33 -10.31 -13.86 3.44
N PHE A 34 -9.24 -13.87 4.23
CA PHE A 34 -7.90 -13.77 3.68
C PHE A 34 -7.40 -15.18 3.36
N ILE A 35 -7.28 -15.48 2.07
CA ILE A 35 -6.83 -16.80 1.62
C ILE A 35 -5.33 -16.94 1.91
N LYS A 36 -4.96 -18.05 2.54
CA LYS A 36 -3.58 -18.37 2.92
C LYS A 36 -3.07 -19.53 2.07
N ARG A 37 -1.82 -19.44 1.62
CA ARG A 37 -1.06 -20.59 1.13
C ARG A 37 -0.71 -21.53 2.30
N ALA A 38 -0.28 -22.75 1.98
CA ALA A 38 0.14 -23.75 2.96
C ALA A 38 1.18 -23.25 4.01
N ASP A 39 1.99 -22.24 3.70
CA ASP A 39 2.97 -21.66 4.64
C ASP A 39 2.44 -20.43 5.41
N GLY A 40 1.14 -20.14 5.32
CA GLY A 40 0.51 -19.02 5.99
C GLY A 40 0.57 -17.68 5.23
N LYS A 41 1.25 -17.60 4.08
CA LYS A 41 1.30 -16.37 3.28
C LYS A 41 -0.08 -16.04 2.69
N ILE A 42 -0.55 -14.81 2.93
CA ILE A 42 -1.77 -14.28 2.30
C ILE A 42 -1.55 -14.15 0.79
N ILE A 43 -2.46 -14.71 -0.01
CA ILE A 43 -2.46 -14.59 -1.47
C ILE A 43 -3.39 -13.47 -1.93
N LYS A 44 -3.16 -12.97 -3.15
CA LYS A 44 -3.97 -11.92 -3.76
C LYS A 44 -5.16 -12.56 -4.47
N PRO A 45 -6.40 -12.06 -4.28
CA PRO A 45 -7.56 -12.55 -5.01
C PRO A 45 -7.51 -12.11 -6.49
N ALA A 46 -8.37 -12.72 -7.31
CA ALA A 46 -8.53 -12.31 -8.71
C ALA A 46 -8.97 -10.84 -8.80
N GLY A 47 -8.38 -10.09 -9.73
CA GLY A 47 -8.68 -8.66 -9.93
C GLY A 47 -8.06 -7.70 -8.90
N TRP A 48 -7.28 -8.20 -7.92
CA TRP A 48 -6.56 -7.37 -6.97
C TRP A 48 -5.59 -6.40 -7.67
N LYS A 49 -5.59 -5.13 -7.24
CA LYS A 49 -4.69 -4.07 -7.76
C LYS A 49 -3.61 -3.73 -6.75
N ALA A 50 -2.40 -3.51 -7.25
CA ALA A 50 -1.28 -3.03 -6.44
C ALA A 50 -1.51 -1.56 -6.00
N PRO A 51 -0.96 -1.14 -4.84
CA PRO A 51 -0.98 0.26 -4.47
C PRO A 51 -0.08 1.06 -5.43
N ASP A 52 -0.53 2.25 -5.82
CA ASP A 52 0.24 3.16 -6.66
C ASP A 52 1.17 4.03 -5.81
N VAL A 53 2.27 3.43 -5.36
CA VAL A 53 3.29 4.12 -4.54
C VAL A 53 4.08 5.13 -5.38
N GLU A 54 4.33 4.80 -6.65
CA GLU A 54 5.09 5.66 -7.55
C GLU A 54 4.30 6.94 -7.88
N GLY A 55 3.01 6.80 -8.22
CA GLY A 55 2.13 7.95 -8.45
C GLY A 55 2.04 8.87 -7.24
N GLU A 56 1.94 8.31 -6.02
CA GLU A 56 1.96 9.14 -4.81
C GLU A 56 3.31 9.83 -4.58
N VAL A 57 4.44 9.17 -4.87
CA VAL A 57 5.75 9.82 -4.77
C VAL A 57 5.87 10.96 -5.78
N VAL A 58 5.42 10.76 -7.03
CA VAL A 58 5.40 11.81 -8.06
C VAL A 58 4.50 12.98 -7.64
N ARG A 59 3.33 12.69 -7.06
CA ARG A 59 2.43 13.72 -6.52
C ARG A 59 3.10 14.52 -5.40
N GLN A 60 3.72 13.85 -4.42
CA GLN A 60 4.43 14.52 -3.32
C GLN A 60 5.59 15.40 -3.82
N ASP A 61 6.28 14.97 -4.88
CA ASP A 61 7.35 15.75 -5.51
C ASP A 61 6.81 17.00 -6.23
N ALA A 62 5.68 16.87 -6.94
CA ALA A 62 5.09 17.97 -7.72
C ALA A 62 4.30 18.98 -6.88
N GLU A 63 3.55 18.50 -5.88
CA GLU A 63 2.56 19.28 -5.13
C GLU A 63 3.00 19.56 -3.68
N GLY A 64 3.98 18.80 -3.18
CA GLY A 64 4.41 18.84 -1.78
C GLY A 64 3.86 17.66 -0.98
N SER A 65 4.67 17.16 -0.04
CA SER A 65 4.37 15.91 0.66
C SER A 65 3.16 15.96 1.59
N PHE A 66 2.70 17.16 1.96
CA PHE A 66 1.60 17.36 2.91
C PHE A 66 0.43 18.17 2.34
N GLU A 67 0.48 18.50 1.05
CA GLU A 67 -0.62 19.12 0.30
C GLU A 67 -1.56 18.06 -0.27
#